data_AF-A0A914XUU7-F1
#
_entry.id   AF-A0A914XUU7-F1
#
_cell.length_a   1.000
_cell.length_b   1.000
_cell.length_c   1.000
_cell.angle_alpha   90.00
_cell.angle_beta   90.00
_cell.angle_gamma   90.00
#
_symmetry.space_group_name_H-M   'P 1'
#
loop_
_entity.id
_entity.type
_entity.pdbx_description
1 polymer ?
#
loop_
_entity_poly.entity_id
_entity_poly.type
_entity_poly.pdbx_seq_one_letter_code
_entity_poly.pdbx_strand_id
1 'polypeptide(L)'
;LDNDINVDAGNEAFVKRISQEAGLSDAKIAVTRISNYLALYDSLSLYVRALKSAINKTGDESIYRNGRYLWNEMRLMKFDGASGAIATDALAERIPHFAGYYVHPDDSEQMLITNIRPVMDDNCDGTINGTGCYSMVLENVNDRIWSRALSGKERPRCGYDGMDCDFRPYIGAGVGVLIIFVLLVSFALYKRYQARRLLASMPWQISLDKVRLIDDSRLSKTISSLKSSHSAFSAASQFIADRSCAIFGNNYAKVQRFKQTKALNFDEGILSLLLSMKQLNHDNLIPFLGICCNNQKNEMMVLWKHCSRGTLSDYIHNDTMVMDSNFKKSFVRDITQGVEYLHTSPVGYHGSLSPVKCLIDNNFVVKVGGFALEDPIQEWTEGGSIAPQEPNKDASRS
;
A
#
# COMPACT_ATOMS: atom_id res chain seq x y z
N LEU A 1 -6.53 -35.63 60.51
CA LEU A 1 -7.02 -34.43 61.22
C LEU A 1 -6.89 -33.30 60.21
N ASP A 2 -7.78 -33.37 59.21
CA ASP A 2 -7.90 -32.39 58.14
C ASP A 2 -8.69 -31.22 58.71
N ASN A 3 -7.99 -30.13 59.02
CA ASN A 3 -8.63 -28.85 59.27
C ASN A 3 -8.03 -27.87 58.27
N ASP A 4 -8.64 -27.80 57.09
CA ASP A 4 -8.58 -26.63 56.23
C ASP A 4 -8.96 -25.41 57.09
N ILE A 5 -8.00 -24.54 57.38
CA ILE A 5 -8.27 -23.26 58.03
C ILE A 5 -8.89 -22.36 56.96
N ASN A 6 -10.19 -22.52 56.75
CA ASN A 6 -10.98 -21.62 55.93
C ASN A 6 -11.19 -20.31 56.71
N VAL A 7 -10.42 -19.28 56.37
CA VAL A 7 -10.49 -17.95 57.00
C VAL A 7 -11.90 -17.35 56.88
N ASP A 8 -12.66 -17.72 55.84
CA ASP A 8 -14.05 -17.28 55.67
C ASP A 8 -15.00 -17.93 56.66
N ALA A 9 -14.75 -19.18 57.08
CA ALA A 9 -15.60 -19.88 58.05
C ALA A 9 -15.51 -19.26 59.46
N GLY A 10 -14.32 -18.77 59.84
CA GLY A 10 -14.13 -18.03 61.10
C GLY A 10 -14.85 -16.68 61.10
N ASN A 11 -14.78 -15.96 59.98
CA ASN A 11 -15.48 -14.69 59.79
C ASN A 11 -17.01 -14.86 59.76
N GLU A 12 -17.53 -15.87 59.05
CA GLU A 12 -18.97 -16.19 58.99
C GLU A 12 -19.53 -16.54 60.38
N ALA A 13 -18.84 -17.39 61.14
CA ALA A 13 -19.30 -17.80 62.46
C ALA A 13 -19.37 -16.62 63.45
N PHE A 14 -18.42 -15.68 63.36
CA PHE A 14 -18.38 -14.49 64.20
C PHE A 14 -19.44 -13.47 63.79
N VAL A 15 -19.60 -13.21 62.49
CA VAL A 15 -20.64 -12.32 61.94
C VAL A 15 -22.03 -12.80 62.32
N LYS A 16 -22.30 -14.11 62.23
CA LYS A 16 -23.58 -14.71 62.59
C LYS A 16 -23.90 -14.58 64.09
N ARG A 17 -22.90 -14.63 64.97
CA ARG A 17 -23.09 -14.41 66.42
C ARG A 17 -23.37 -12.94 66.73
N ILE A 18 -22.63 -12.01 66.13
CA ILE A 18 -22.84 -10.57 66.33
C ILE A 18 -24.18 -10.10 65.77
N SER A 19 -24.61 -10.61 64.61
CA SER A 19 -25.92 -10.25 64.06
C SER A 19 -27.07 -10.74 64.94
N GLN A 20 -26.93 -11.90 65.60
CA GLN A 20 -27.90 -12.43 66.55
C GLN A 20 -27.93 -11.69 67.90
N GLU A 21 -26.78 -11.33 68.47
CA GLU A 21 -26.71 -10.69 69.79
C GLU A 21 -26.94 -9.16 69.74
N ALA A 22 -26.50 -8.49 68.67
CA ALA A 22 -26.58 -7.03 68.55
C ALA A 22 -27.73 -6.53 67.68
N GLY A 23 -28.42 -7.42 66.94
CA GLY A 23 -29.55 -7.06 66.07
C GLY A 23 -29.16 -6.21 64.84
N LEU A 24 -27.88 -6.21 64.45
CA LEU A 24 -27.40 -5.52 63.25
C LEU A 24 -27.58 -6.40 62.00
N SER A 25 -28.12 -5.82 60.92
CA SER A 25 -28.22 -6.48 59.62
C SER A 25 -26.87 -6.47 58.86
N ASP A 26 -26.64 -7.54 58.09
CA ASP A 26 -25.38 -7.89 57.42
C ASP A 26 -24.76 -6.76 56.56
N ALA A 27 -25.58 -5.82 56.07
CA ALA A 27 -25.16 -4.78 55.14
C ALA A 27 -24.28 -3.66 55.73
N LYS A 28 -24.11 -3.57 57.06
CA LYS A 28 -23.33 -2.50 57.71
C LYS A 28 -21.97 -2.91 58.25
N ILE A 29 -21.60 -4.18 58.14
CA ILE A 29 -20.36 -4.68 58.73
C ILE A 29 -19.25 -4.63 57.67
N ALA A 30 -18.53 -3.50 57.62
CA ALA A 30 -17.34 -3.38 56.77
C ALA A 30 -16.32 -4.45 57.19
N VAL A 31 -15.99 -5.39 56.29
CA VAL A 31 -15.09 -6.53 56.52
C VAL A 31 -13.74 -6.10 57.14
N THR A 32 -13.21 -4.95 56.74
CA THR A 32 -11.99 -4.34 57.30
C THR A 32 -12.10 -3.97 58.78
N ARG A 33 -13.30 -3.62 59.25
CA ARG A 33 -13.56 -3.36 60.68
C ARG A 33 -13.65 -4.67 61.46
N ILE A 34 -14.21 -5.72 60.87
CA ILE A 34 -14.36 -7.05 61.50
C ILE A 34 -12.99 -7.63 61.86
N SER A 35 -12.02 -7.58 60.96
CA SER A 35 -10.68 -8.12 61.19
C SER A 35 -9.98 -7.45 62.38
N ASN A 36 -10.17 -6.13 62.55
CA ASN A 36 -9.62 -5.41 63.70
C ASN A 36 -10.30 -5.83 65.02
N TYR A 37 -11.61 -6.06 65.02
CA TYR A 37 -12.33 -6.55 66.19
C TYR A 37 -11.94 -8.00 66.55
N LEU A 38 -11.73 -8.86 65.54
CA LEU A 38 -11.23 -10.22 65.74
C LEU A 38 -9.82 -10.22 66.34
N ALA A 39 -8.91 -9.40 65.78
CA ALA A 39 -7.56 -9.25 66.32
C ALA A 39 -7.57 -8.72 67.76
N LEU A 40 -8.45 -7.77 68.08
CA LEU A 40 -8.62 -7.26 69.44
C LEU A 40 -9.14 -8.35 70.39
N TYR A 41 -10.16 -9.10 69.97
CA TYR A 41 -10.71 -10.22 70.75
C TYR A 41 -9.64 -11.28 71.03
N ASP A 42 -8.83 -11.62 70.03
CA ASP A 42 -7.77 -12.60 70.15
C ASP A 42 -6.64 -12.13 71.06
N SER A 43 -6.28 -10.84 70.98
CA SER A 43 -5.30 -10.24 71.89
C SER A 43 -5.76 -10.25 73.35
N LEU A 44 -7.04 -9.95 73.60
CA LEU A 44 -7.64 -10.04 74.93
C LEU A 44 -7.69 -11.51 75.40
N SER A 45 -8.05 -12.43 74.50
CA SER A 45 -8.09 -13.86 74.79
C SER A 45 -6.72 -14.40 75.18
N LEU A 46 -5.65 -13.98 74.48
CA LEU A 46 -4.27 -14.32 74.82
C LEU A 46 -3.93 -13.81 76.22
N TYR A 47 -4.22 -12.54 76.51
CA TYR A 47 -3.95 -11.92 77.81
C TYR A 47 -4.66 -12.65 78.95
N VAL A 48 -5.96 -12.94 78.81
CA VAL A 48 -6.76 -13.63 79.83
C VAL A 48 -6.27 -15.05 80.07
N ARG A 49 -5.89 -15.77 79.01
CA ARG A 49 -5.33 -17.13 79.12
C ARG A 49 -3.97 -17.13 79.82
N ALA A 50 -3.10 -16.20 79.45
CA ALA A 50 -1.81 -16.02 80.12
C ALA A 50 -1.98 -15.62 81.59
N LEU A 51 -2.93 -14.74 81.91
CA LEU A 51 -3.21 -14.32 83.28
C LEU A 51 -3.76 -15.50 84.11
N LYS A 52 -4.67 -16.29 83.55
CA LYS A 52 -5.19 -17.49 84.20
C LYS A 52 -4.09 -18.52 84.44
N SER A 53 -3.20 -18.72 83.46
CA SER A 53 -2.02 -19.59 83.62
C SER A 53 -1.09 -19.08 84.73
N ALA A 54 -0.82 -17.78 84.77
CA ALA A 54 0.01 -17.13 85.77
C ALA A 54 -0.56 -17.27 87.19
N ILE A 55 -1.85 -16.98 87.38
CA ILE A 55 -2.54 -17.13 88.67
C ILE A 55 -2.53 -18.60 89.12
N ASN A 56 -2.78 -19.53 88.20
CA ASN A 56 -2.77 -20.97 88.53
C ASN A 56 -1.38 -21.49 88.92
N LYS A 57 -0.30 -20.93 88.33
CA LYS A 57 1.08 -21.31 88.65
C LYS A 57 1.60 -20.67 89.94
N THR A 58 1.18 -19.44 90.25
CA THR A 58 1.74 -18.66 91.37
C THR A 58 0.84 -18.61 92.60
N GLY A 59 -0.47 -18.81 92.44
CA GLY A 59 -1.47 -18.66 93.50
C GLY A 59 -1.73 -17.21 93.93
N ASP A 60 -1.13 -16.22 93.27
CA ASP A 60 -1.23 -14.79 93.60
C ASP A 60 -2.13 -14.05 92.60
N GLU A 61 -3.25 -13.52 93.08
CA GLU A 61 -4.18 -12.73 92.27
C GLU A 61 -3.60 -11.37 91.84
N SER A 62 -2.53 -10.88 92.49
CA SER A 62 -1.90 -9.59 92.16
C SER A 62 -0.90 -9.66 90.99
N ILE A 63 -0.67 -10.86 90.43
CA ILE A 63 0.31 -11.11 89.36
C ILE A 63 0.05 -10.31 88.07
N TYR A 64 -1.19 -9.83 87.85
CA TYR A 64 -1.53 -8.97 86.70
C TYR A 64 -0.71 -7.67 86.66
N ARG A 65 -0.14 -7.23 87.79
CA ARG A 65 0.73 -6.04 87.86
C ARG A 65 2.14 -6.31 87.32
N ASN A 66 2.56 -7.58 87.22
CA ASN A 66 3.88 -7.95 86.72
C ASN A 66 3.84 -8.23 85.21
N GLY A 67 3.95 -7.15 84.42
CA GLY A 67 3.89 -7.23 82.96
C GLY A 67 4.97 -8.13 82.33
N ARG A 68 6.17 -8.22 82.93
CA ARG A 68 7.24 -9.09 82.43
C ARG A 68 6.91 -10.57 82.61
N TYR A 69 6.35 -10.94 83.76
CA TYR A 69 5.91 -12.30 84.03
C TYR A 69 4.78 -12.71 83.07
N LEU A 70 3.80 -11.83 82.90
CA LEU A 70 2.67 -12.10 82.02
C LEU A 70 3.09 -12.19 80.55
N TRP A 71 3.99 -11.31 80.10
CA TRP A 71 4.57 -11.39 78.77
C TRP A 71 5.30 -12.72 78.55
N ASN A 72 6.09 -13.18 79.53
CA ASN A 72 6.76 -14.47 79.45
C ASN A 72 5.79 -15.66 79.32
N GLU A 73 4.61 -15.59 79.96
CA GLU A 73 3.53 -16.58 79.83
C GLU A 73 2.81 -16.51 78.48
N MET A 74 2.80 -15.36 77.81
CA MET A 74 2.19 -15.18 76.48
C MET A 74 3.07 -15.72 75.34
N ARG A 75 4.36 -15.99 75.57
CA ARG A 75 5.28 -16.54 74.56
C ARG A 75 4.98 -18.00 74.25
N LEU A 76 5.18 -18.40 73.00
CA LEU A 76 5.05 -19.79 72.54
C LEU A 76 3.70 -20.43 72.89
N MET A 77 2.65 -19.61 73.07
CA MET A 77 1.32 -20.06 73.44
C MET A 77 0.52 -20.43 72.20
N LYS A 78 -0.26 -21.51 72.30
CA LYS A 78 -1.18 -21.96 71.25
C LYS A 78 -2.59 -22.03 71.82
N PHE A 79 -3.55 -21.43 71.13
CA PHE A 79 -4.95 -21.46 71.53
C PHE A 79 -5.89 -21.20 70.35
N ASP A 80 -7.14 -21.62 70.49
CA ASP A 80 -8.19 -21.30 69.53
C ASP A 80 -8.80 -19.94 69.86
N GLY A 81 -8.62 -19.00 68.93
CA GLY A 81 -9.20 -17.65 68.95
C GLY A 81 -10.40 -17.53 68.01
N ALA A 82 -10.98 -16.34 67.95
CA ALA A 82 -12.08 -16.02 67.04
C ALA A 82 -11.64 -15.99 65.57
N SER A 83 -10.37 -15.66 65.29
CA SER A 83 -9.81 -15.75 63.93
C SER A 83 -9.21 -17.13 63.57
N GLY A 84 -9.47 -18.16 64.39
CA GLY A 84 -8.98 -19.53 64.18
C GLY A 84 -7.87 -19.92 65.16
N ALA A 85 -7.08 -20.94 64.80
CA ALA A 85 -5.94 -21.37 65.62
C ALA A 85 -4.85 -20.29 65.63
N ILE A 86 -4.43 -19.88 66.83
CA ILE A 86 -3.44 -18.83 67.03
C ILE A 86 -2.23 -19.42 67.74
N ALA A 87 -1.06 -19.12 67.22
CA ALA A 87 0.22 -19.39 67.85
C ALA A 87 1.00 -18.08 68.02
N THR A 88 1.65 -17.93 69.18
CA THR A 88 2.58 -16.83 69.41
C THR A 88 4.02 -17.32 69.32
N ASP A 89 4.89 -16.40 68.93
CA ASP A 89 6.31 -16.63 68.73
C ASP A 89 7.09 -16.45 70.04
N ALA A 90 8.42 -16.50 69.97
CA ALA A 90 9.29 -16.32 71.14
C ALA A 90 9.28 -14.89 71.72
N LEU A 91 8.67 -13.91 71.04
CA LEU A 91 8.49 -12.53 71.48
C LEU A 91 7.04 -12.22 71.89
N ALA A 92 6.18 -13.26 71.95
CA ALA A 92 4.74 -13.16 72.16
C ALA A 92 3.98 -12.42 71.04
N GLU A 93 4.55 -12.39 69.84
CA GLU A 93 3.91 -11.87 68.64
C GLU A 93 3.13 -12.99 67.93
N ARG A 94 2.03 -12.64 67.27
CA ARG A 94 1.22 -13.63 66.55
C ARG A 94 1.96 -14.10 65.31
N ILE A 95 2.06 -15.42 65.15
CA ILE A 95 2.64 -16.01 63.96
C ILE A 95 1.62 -15.97 62.81
N PRO A 96 1.96 -15.36 61.66
CA PRO A 96 1.04 -15.27 60.53
C PRO A 96 0.98 -16.58 59.75
N HIS A 97 -0.21 -16.86 59.20
CA HIS A 97 -0.42 -17.89 58.19
C HIS A 97 -0.72 -17.21 56.86
N PHE A 98 -0.05 -17.61 55.78
CA PHE A 98 -0.31 -17.07 54.45
C PHE A 98 -0.80 -18.17 53.52
N ALA A 99 -1.61 -17.79 52.54
CA ALA A 99 -2.05 -18.64 51.45
C ALA A 99 -1.91 -17.85 50.14
N GLY A 100 -1.41 -18.50 49.10
CA GLY A 100 -1.26 -17.93 47.76
C GLY A 100 -2.35 -18.45 46.84
N TYR A 101 -3.08 -17.56 46.17
CA TYR A 101 -4.16 -17.91 45.25
C TYR A 101 -3.82 -17.48 43.82
N TYR A 102 -4.22 -18.31 42.85
CA TYR A 102 -4.26 -17.98 41.44
C TYR A 102 -5.65 -17.45 41.12
N VAL A 103 -5.71 -16.24 40.56
CA VAL A 103 -6.94 -15.64 40.07
C VAL A 103 -6.91 -15.71 38.55
N HIS A 104 -7.89 -16.40 37.95
CA HIS A 104 -8.01 -16.45 36.49
C HIS A 104 -8.24 -15.03 35.93
N PRO A 105 -7.71 -14.68 34.75
CA PRO A 105 -7.91 -13.34 34.14
C PRO A 105 -9.37 -12.92 33.97
N ASP A 106 -10.28 -13.89 33.88
CA ASP A 106 -11.73 -13.67 33.76
C ASP A 106 -12.46 -13.60 35.12
N ASP A 107 -11.72 -13.60 36.22
CA ASP A 107 -12.20 -13.46 37.62
C ASP A 107 -13.23 -14.52 38.07
N SER A 108 -13.41 -15.58 37.27
CA SER A 108 -14.45 -16.59 37.47
C SER A 108 -14.06 -17.71 38.44
N GLU A 109 -12.77 -17.90 38.71
CA GLU A 109 -12.27 -19.00 39.51
C GLU A 109 -11.00 -18.61 40.28
N GLN A 110 -10.99 -18.88 41.59
CA GLN A 110 -9.82 -18.74 42.46
C GLN A 110 -9.31 -20.13 42.84
N MET A 111 -8.04 -20.41 42.58
CA MET A 111 -7.40 -21.68 42.90
C MET A 111 -6.30 -21.47 43.95
N LEU A 112 -6.32 -22.23 45.04
CA LEU A 112 -5.24 -22.26 46.01
C LEU A 112 -3.96 -22.83 45.36
N ILE A 113 -2.90 -22.03 45.27
CA ILE A 113 -1.61 -22.44 44.69
C ILE A 113 -0.72 -23.09 45.74
N THR A 114 -0.67 -22.50 46.95
CA THR A 114 0.21 -22.95 48.03
C THR A 114 -0.25 -22.37 49.36
N ASN A 115 -0.05 -23.13 50.44
CA ASN A 115 -0.14 -22.62 51.80
C ASN A 115 1.27 -22.36 52.33
N ILE A 116 1.46 -21.28 53.06
CA ILE A 116 2.71 -20.98 53.74
C ILE A 116 2.43 -21.03 55.24
N ARG A 117 2.93 -22.09 55.87
CA ARG A 117 2.75 -22.27 57.32
C ARG A 117 4.06 -22.03 58.07
N PRO A 118 3.98 -21.53 59.30
CA PRO A 118 5.14 -21.43 60.17
C PRO A 118 5.54 -22.80 60.73
N VAL A 119 6.83 -23.04 60.85
CA VAL A 119 7.46 -24.14 61.56
C VAL A 119 8.35 -23.53 62.63
N MET A 120 8.21 -23.98 63.88
CA MET A 120 9.05 -23.46 64.97
C MET A 120 10.46 -24.02 64.85
N ASP A 121 11.46 -23.17 65.05
CA ASP A 121 12.85 -23.59 64.98
C ASP A 121 13.26 -24.31 66.27
N ASP A 122 13.88 -25.47 66.14
CA ASP A 122 14.43 -26.21 67.27
C ASP A 122 15.62 -25.44 67.89
N ASN A 123 15.69 -25.38 69.23
CA ASN A 123 16.77 -24.72 69.98
C ASN A 123 16.96 -23.21 69.71
N CYS A 124 15.87 -22.46 69.49
CA CYS A 124 15.93 -21.01 69.33
C CYS A 124 15.55 -20.27 70.63
N ASP A 125 16.39 -19.32 71.06
CA ASP A 125 16.06 -18.35 72.12
C ASP A 125 15.86 -16.95 71.52
N GLY A 126 14.59 -16.63 71.25
CA GLY A 126 14.21 -15.36 70.63
C GLY A 126 14.47 -14.14 71.48
N THR A 127 14.69 -14.28 72.79
CA THR A 127 14.94 -13.13 73.68
C THR A 127 16.35 -12.59 73.60
N ILE A 128 17.31 -13.42 73.16
CA ILE A 128 18.71 -13.02 72.98
C ILE A 128 18.90 -12.38 71.61
N ASN A 129 18.32 -12.99 70.57
CA ASN A 129 18.55 -12.60 69.18
C ASN A 129 17.50 -11.63 68.62
N GLY A 130 16.39 -11.40 69.35
CA GLY A 130 15.27 -10.59 68.86
C GLY A 130 14.53 -11.23 67.68
N THR A 131 14.56 -12.56 67.57
CA THR A 131 13.95 -13.33 66.48
C THR A 131 12.71 -14.06 66.96
N GLY A 132 11.66 -14.14 66.13
CA GLY A 132 10.43 -14.87 66.46
C GLY A 132 10.57 -16.39 66.60
N CYS A 133 11.71 -16.98 66.19
CA CYS A 133 11.97 -18.43 66.25
C CYS A 133 11.00 -19.30 65.44
N TYR A 134 10.64 -18.83 64.25
CA TYR A 134 9.87 -19.61 63.29
C TYR A 134 10.39 -19.38 61.86
N SER A 135 10.29 -20.41 61.04
CA SER A 135 10.56 -20.38 59.61
C SER A 135 9.27 -20.62 58.83
N MET A 136 9.10 -19.89 57.73
CA MET A 136 7.94 -20.04 56.85
C MET A 136 8.22 -21.11 55.79
N VAL A 137 7.41 -22.16 55.78
CA VAL A 137 7.57 -23.30 54.88
C VAL A 137 6.38 -23.37 53.95
N LEU A 138 6.65 -23.58 52.65
CA LEU A 138 5.61 -23.80 51.65
C LEU A 138 5.10 -25.24 51.75
N GLU A 139 3.79 -25.38 51.80
CA GLU A 139 3.07 -26.64 51.69
C GLU A 139 2.24 -26.69 50.41
N ASN A 140 2.11 -27.91 49.88
CA ASN A 140 1.30 -28.22 48.71
C ASN A 140 1.61 -27.32 47.52
N VAL A 141 2.89 -27.20 47.17
CA VAL A 141 3.30 -26.48 45.97
C VAL A 141 2.73 -27.22 44.76
N ASN A 142 1.80 -26.59 44.04
CA ASN A 142 1.30 -27.15 42.79
C ASN A 142 2.39 -27.02 41.71
N ASP A 143 3.23 -28.05 41.57
CA ASP A 143 4.37 -28.09 40.66
C ASP A 143 4.00 -27.84 39.18
N ARG A 144 2.74 -28.07 38.78
CA ARG A 144 2.28 -27.79 37.41
C ARG A 144 2.22 -26.30 37.10
N ILE A 145 1.95 -25.45 38.09
CA ILE A 145 1.90 -23.99 37.92
C ILE A 145 3.33 -23.44 37.92
N TRP A 146 4.15 -23.90 38.87
CA TRP A 146 5.52 -23.40 39.04
C TRP A 146 6.49 -23.88 37.96
N SER A 147 6.36 -25.10 37.43
CA SER A 147 7.19 -25.60 36.32
C SER A 147 7.03 -24.80 35.02
N ARG A 148 5.86 -24.18 34.79
CA ARG A 148 5.60 -23.32 33.63
C ARG A 148 5.95 -21.86 33.90
N ALA A 149 5.77 -21.39 35.14
CA ALA A 149 6.06 -20.02 35.57
C ALA A 149 7.57 -19.74 35.73
N LEU A 150 8.36 -20.73 36.20
CA LEU A 150 9.83 -20.61 36.35
C LEU A 150 10.58 -20.60 35.01
N SER A 151 9.90 -20.88 33.89
CA SER A 151 10.45 -20.72 32.54
C SER A 151 10.16 -19.33 31.95
N GLY A 152 9.31 -18.54 32.62
CA GLY A 152 9.04 -17.15 32.27
C GLY A 152 10.14 -16.23 32.78
N LYS A 153 10.51 -15.22 31.99
CA LYS A 153 11.33 -14.11 32.49
C LYS A 153 10.59 -13.47 33.66
N GLU A 154 11.29 -13.27 34.79
CA GLU A 154 10.77 -12.58 35.99
C GLU A 154 10.26 -11.16 35.70
N ARG A 155 10.62 -10.59 34.54
CA ARG A 155 10.10 -9.31 34.03
C ARG A 155 9.55 -9.45 32.61
N PRO A 156 8.42 -8.81 32.28
CA PRO A 156 7.91 -8.74 30.91
C PRO A 156 8.91 -8.07 29.97
N ARG A 157 8.84 -8.40 28.66
CA ARG A 157 9.78 -7.92 27.62
C ARG A 157 9.92 -6.39 27.53
N CYS A 158 8.93 -5.65 27.99
CA CYS A 158 8.84 -4.19 27.92
C CYS A 158 8.97 -3.50 29.30
N GLY A 159 9.32 -4.22 30.37
CA GLY A 159 9.19 -3.69 31.72
C GLY A 159 7.72 -3.55 32.15
N TYR A 160 7.47 -3.28 33.42
CA TYR A 160 6.10 -3.12 33.93
C TYR A 160 5.48 -1.76 33.58
N ASP A 161 6.34 -0.79 33.27
CA ASP A 161 6.03 0.59 32.90
C ASP A 161 6.12 0.84 31.39
N GLY A 162 6.52 -0.17 30.60
CA GLY A 162 6.69 -0.05 29.16
C GLY A 162 7.99 0.66 28.72
N MET A 163 8.86 1.08 29.65
CA MET A 163 10.05 1.88 29.32
C MET A 163 11.20 1.07 28.70
N ASP A 164 11.23 -0.25 28.92
CA ASP A 164 12.30 -1.13 28.44
C ASP A 164 12.03 -1.71 27.02
N CYS A 165 11.12 -1.11 26.25
CA CYS A 165 10.82 -1.58 24.89
C CYS A 165 11.98 -1.31 23.90
N ASP A 166 12.45 -2.36 23.23
CA ASP A 166 13.36 -2.19 22.09
C ASP A 166 12.57 -1.91 20.79
N PHE A 167 12.46 -0.62 20.43
CA PHE A 167 11.79 -0.19 19.20
C PHE A 167 12.67 -0.21 17.95
N ARG A 168 13.98 -0.50 18.07
CA ARG A 168 14.94 -0.51 16.95
C ARG A 168 14.50 -1.36 15.76
N PRO A 169 13.96 -2.60 15.91
CA PRO A 169 13.52 -3.38 14.76
C PRO A 169 12.30 -2.79 14.05
N TYR A 170 11.37 -2.17 14.79
CA TYR A 170 10.19 -1.52 14.22
C TYR A 170 10.55 -0.25 13.46
N ILE A 171 11.46 0.56 14.00
CA ILE A 171 12.01 1.73 13.32
C ILE A 171 12.75 1.29 12.06
N GLY A 172 13.57 0.25 12.14
CA GLY A 172 14.27 -0.33 10.98
C GLY A 172 13.32 -0.81 9.88
N ALA A 173 12.25 -1.51 10.25
CA ALA A 173 11.21 -1.94 9.32
C ALA A 173 10.49 -0.75 8.67
N GLY A 174 10.16 0.28 9.45
CA GLY A 174 9.53 1.50 8.94
C GLY A 174 10.40 2.25 7.92
N VAL A 175 11.69 2.40 8.22
CA VAL A 175 12.67 3.01 7.29
C VAL A 175 12.81 2.15 6.03
N GLY A 176 12.85 0.82 6.16
CA GLY A 176 12.91 -0.09 5.01
C GLY A 176 11.72 0.08 4.06
N VAL A 177 10.50 0.16 4.60
CA VAL A 177 9.28 0.40 3.80
C VAL A 177 9.32 1.77 3.12
N LEU A 178 9.77 2.81 3.82
CA LEU A 178 9.91 4.15 3.25
C LEU A 178 10.87 4.18 2.06
N ILE A 179 12.02 3.51 2.17
CA ILE A 179 13.02 3.43 1.08
C ILE A 179 12.42 2.73 -0.14
N ILE A 180 11.71 1.60 0.06
CA ILE A 180 11.06 0.88 -1.04
C ILE A 180 10.02 1.78 -1.71
N PHE A 181 9.22 2.51 -0.95
CA PHE A 181 8.23 3.44 -1.48
C PHE A 181 8.88 4.54 -2.33
N VAL A 182 9.95 5.17 -1.84
CA VAL A 182 10.69 6.20 -2.57
C VAL A 182 11.28 5.65 -3.88
N LEU A 183 11.81 4.42 -3.87
CA LEU A 183 12.33 3.77 -5.07
C LEU A 183 11.23 3.50 -6.11
N LEU A 184 10.05 3.04 -5.68
CA LEU A 184 8.90 2.81 -6.57
C LEU A 184 8.40 4.12 -7.20
N VAL A 185 8.26 5.18 -6.40
CA VAL A 185 7.86 6.50 -6.91
C VAL A 185 8.90 7.04 -7.88
N SER A 186 10.19 6.97 -7.53
CA SER A 186 11.29 7.42 -8.40
C SER A 186 11.31 6.65 -9.73
N PHE A 187 11.07 5.34 -9.70
CA PHE A 187 10.97 4.53 -10.91
C PHE A 187 9.76 4.90 -11.78
N ALA A 188 8.60 5.13 -11.16
CA ALA A 188 7.40 5.57 -11.87
C ALA A 188 7.59 6.95 -12.52
N LEU A 189 8.20 7.89 -11.79
CA LEU A 189 8.56 9.21 -12.32
C LEU A 189 9.59 9.10 -13.45
N TYR A 190 10.59 8.24 -13.32
CA TYR A 190 11.57 7.98 -14.37
C TYR A 190 10.92 7.42 -15.65
N LYS A 191 9.99 6.45 -15.52
CA LYS A 191 9.23 5.93 -16.66
C LYS A 191 8.39 7.02 -17.32
N ARG A 192 7.67 7.83 -16.52
CA ARG A 192 6.87 8.96 -17.05
C ARG A 192 7.76 9.99 -17.75
N TYR A 193 8.91 10.29 -17.19
CA TYR A 193 9.89 11.19 -17.78
C TYR A 193 10.37 10.67 -19.13
N GLN A 194 10.77 9.39 -19.22
CA GLN A 194 11.19 8.78 -20.48
C GLN A 194 10.08 8.78 -21.55
N ALA A 195 8.84 8.44 -21.18
CA ALA A 195 7.70 8.51 -22.10
C ALA A 195 7.50 9.93 -22.67
N ARG A 196 7.56 10.95 -21.80
CA ARG A 196 7.46 12.35 -22.22
C ARG A 196 8.62 12.80 -23.10
N ARG A 197 9.84 12.30 -22.86
CA ARG A 197 11.00 12.60 -23.71
C ARG A 197 10.85 12.06 -25.13
N LEU A 198 10.30 10.86 -25.28
CA LEU A 198 10.06 10.27 -26.61
C LEU A 198 9.05 11.11 -27.40
N LEU A 199 7.95 11.53 -26.76
CA LEU A 199 6.99 12.47 -27.37
C LEU A 199 7.64 13.82 -27.71
N ALA A 200 8.47 14.37 -26.82
CA ALA A 200 9.16 15.64 -27.02
C ALA A 200 10.22 15.60 -28.14
N SER A 201 10.71 14.42 -28.54
CA SER A 201 11.68 14.28 -29.63
C SER A 201 11.09 14.52 -31.03
N MET A 202 9.75 14.62 -31.14
CA MET A 202 8.99 15.04 -32.34
C MET A 202 9.56 14.50 -33.68
N PRO A 203 9.81 13.18 -33.84
CA PRO A 203 10.47 12.64 -35.04
C PRO A 203 9.65 12.76 -36.33
N TRP A 204 8.35 13.02 -36.20
CA TRP A 204 7.44 13.31 -37.29
C TRP A 204 7.55 14.77 -37.77
N GLN A 205 8.14 15.67 -36.98
CA GLN A 205 8.26 17.08 -37.35
C GLN A 205 9.43 17.26 -38.32
N ILE A 206 9.11 17.72 -39.52
CA ILE A 206 10.09 17.94 -40.58
C ILE A 206 10.44 19.42 -40.63
N SER A 207 11.73 19.74 -40.57
CA SER A 207 12.22 21.10 -40.84
C SER A 207 12.06 21.43 -42.32
N LEU A 208 11.56 22.63 -42.62
CA LEU A 208 11.32 23.07 -44.00
C LEU A 208 12.56 22.96 -44.90
N ASP A 209 13.75 23.22 -44.36
CA ASP A 209 15.01 23.18 -45.13
C ASP A 209 15.33 21.79 -45.70
N LYS A 210 14.72 20.74 -45.14
CA LYS A 210 14.85 19.35 -45.62
C LYS A 210 13.87 19.01 -46.75
N VAL A 211 12.88 19.88 -47.00
CA VAL A 211 11.86 19.69 -48.03
C VAL A 211 12.19 20.57 -49.23
N ARG A 212 12.45 19.96 -50.37
CA ARG A 212 12.69 20.69 -51.63
C ARG A 212 11.47 20.53 -52.53
N LEU A 213 10.71 21.61 -52.69
CA LEU A 213 9.58 21.64 -53.62
C LEU A 213 10.09 21.50 -55.06
N ILE A 214 9.37 20.73 -55.87
CA ILE A 214 9.70 20.55 -57.29
C ILE A 214 8.88 21.55 -58.10
N ASP A 215 9.55 22.51 -58.73
CA ASP A 215 8.93 23.48 -59.64
C ASP A 215 8.85 22.95 -61.08
N ASP A 216 7.90 23.49 -61.86
CA ASP A 216 7.57 23.11 -63.26
C ASP A 216 8.81 23.00 -64.18
N SER A 217 9.83 23.84 -63.98
CA SER A 217 11.07 23.83 -64.78
C SER A 217 12.00 22.64 -64.48
N ARG A 218 12.00 22.12 -63.25
CA ARG A 218 12.78 20.94 -62.85
C ARG A 218 12.00 19.66 -63.12
N LEU A 219 10.68 19.75 -63.07
CA LEU A 219 9.76 18.69 -63.43
C LEU A 219 10.04 18.13 -64.82
N SER A 220 10.16 19.01 -65.82
CA SER A 220 10.48 18.65 -67.21
C SER A 220 11.83 17.92 -67.35
N LYS A 221 12.84 18.34 -66.58
CA LYS A 221 14.18 17.69 -66.56
C LYS A 221 14.15 16.33 -65.89
N THR A 222 13.48 16.18 -64.75
CA THR A 222 13.32 14.89 -64.05
C THR A 222 12.52 13.88 -64.89
N ILE A 223 11.45 14.35 -65.54
CA ILE A 223 10.66 13.57 -66.49
C ILE A 223 11.54 13.13 -67.67
N SER A 224 12.42 14.00 -68.19
CA SER A 224 13.32 13.67 -69.31
C SER A 224 14.34 12.57 -68.98
N SER A 225 14.84 12.52 -67.74
CA SER A 225 15.74 11.44 -67.28
C SER A 225 15.04 10.10 -67.01
N LEU A 226 13.71 10.09 -66.85
CA LEU A 226 12.91 8.89 -66.60
C LEU A 226 12.35 8.26 -67.89
N LYS A 227 12.51 8.91 -69.05
CA LYS A 227 12.01 8.45 -70.36
C LYS A 227 12.73 7.20 -70.92
N SER A 228 13.83 6.76 -70.33
CA SER A 228 14.65 5.65 -70.86
C SER A 228 14.12 4.24 -70.54
N SER A 229 13.03 4.10 -69.78
CA SER A 229 12.43 2.80 -69.45
C SER A 229 11.02 2.68 -70.04
N HIS A 230 10.81 1.66 -70.87
CA HIS A 230 9.73 1.51 -71.84
C HIS A 230 8.27 1.66 -71.33
N SER A 231 7.47 2.42 -72.11
CA SER A 231 6.05 2.23 -72.49
C SER A 231 4.92 2.05 -71.45
N ALA A 232 4.97 2.71 -70.29
CA ALA A 232 3.78 2.90 -69.43
C ALA A 232 3.59 4.36 -68.92
N PHE A 233 4.22 5.34 -69.59
CA PHE A 233 4.65 6.60 -68.97
C PHE A 233 3.82 7.84 -69.32
N SER A 234 2.79 7.75 -70.16
CA SER A 234 1.92 8.92 -70.43
C SER A 234 1.13 9.36 -69.17
N ALA A 235 0.68 8.42 -68.33
CA ALA A 235 0.00 8.73 -67.08
C ALA A 235 0.95 9.28 -65.98
N ALA A 236 2.16 8.71 -65.86
CA ALA A 236 3.16 9.18 -64.88
C ALA A 236 3.62 10.62 -65.17
N SER A 237 3.71 11.02 -66.43
CA SER A 237 4.06 12.39 -66.83
C SER A 237 2.94 13.41 -66.57
N GLN A 238 1.67 12.98 -66.57
CA GLN A 238 0.53 13.84 -66.27
C GLN A 238 0.28 13.99 -64.75
N PHE A 239 0.62 12.97 -63.94
CA PHE A 239 0.54 13.03 -62.48
C PHE A 239 1.64 13.84 -61.81
N ILE A 240 2.84 13.83 -62.39
CA ILE A 240 3.96 14.64 -61.93
C ILE A 240 3.65 16.15 -62.11
N ALA A 241 2.74 16.53 -63.03
CA ALA A 241 2.29 17.91 -63.24
C ALA A 241 1.39 18.47 -62.12
N ASP A 242 0.99 17.66 -61.15
CA ASP A 242 0.31 18.15 -59.96
C ASP A 242 1.36 18.79 -59.02
N ARG A 243 1.16 20.06 -58.67
CA ARG A 243 2.05 20.95 -57.88
C ARG A 243 2.25 20.51 -56.42
N SER A 244 1.96 19.25 -56.13
CA SER A 244 1.89 18.60 -54.83
C SER A 244 3.02 17.59 -54.63
N CYS A 245 4.18 17.76 -55.29
CA CYS A 245 5.33 16.88 -55.14
C CYS A 245 6.58 17.59 -54.57
N ALA A 246 7.29 16.92 -53.67
CA ALA A 246 8.55 17.40 -53.10
C ALA A 246 9.58 16.27 -52.98
N ILE A 247 10.84 16.66 -52.79
CA ILE A 247 11.94 15.74 -52.47
C ILE A 247 12.23 15.88 -50.97
N PHE A 248 12.19 14.74 -50.27
CA PHE A 248 12.55 14.63 -48.85
C PHE A 248 13.59 13.51 -48.68
N GLY A 249 14.83 13.89 -48.35
CA GLY A 249 15.97 12.96 -48.38
C GLY A 249 16.21 12.44 -49.80
N ASN A 250 16.16 11.10 -49.96
CA ASN A 250 16.32 10.43 -51.26
C ASN A 250 14.98 9.99 -51.88
N ASN A 251 13.85 10.34 -51.27
CA ASN A 251 12.53 9.89 -51.69
C ASN A 251 11.67 11.04 -52.21
N TYR A 252 10.80 10.73 -53.17
CA TYR A 252 9.73 11.63 -53.59
C TYR A 252 8.58 11.55 -52.57
N ALA A 253 8.02 12.71 -52.25
CA ALA A 253 6.91 12.89 -51.32
C ALA A 253 5.74 13.59 -52.01
N LYS A 254 4.52 13.11 -51.75
CA LYS A 254 3.27 13.83 -52.02
C LYS A 254 3.07 14.82 -50.87
N VAL A 255 2.77 16.07 -51.21
CA VAL A 255 2.66 17.19 -50.27
C VAL A 255 1.25 17.77 -50.33
N GLN A 256 0.60 17.81 -49.17
CA GLN A 256 -0.64 18.56 -48.98
C GLN A 256 -0.30 19.85 -48.25
N ARG A 257 -0.59 21.00 -48.87
CA ARG A 257 -0.20 22.32 -48.38
C ARG A 257 -1.39 23.05 -47.77
N PHE A 258 -1.14 23.72 -46.65
CA PHE A 258 -2.09 24.56 -45.94
C PHE A 258 -1.44 25.89 -45.61
N LYS A 259 -2.22 26.96 -45.69
CA LYS A 259 -1.80 28.27 -45.18
C LYS A 259 -1.94 28.24 -43.67
N GLN A 260 -0.82 28.35 -42.96
CA GLN A 260 -0.81 28.41 -41.50
C GLN A 260 -1.00 29.85 -41.04
N THR A 261 -2.07 30.11 -40.29
CA THR A 261 -2.42 31.45 -39.79
C THR A 261 -2.06 31.63 -38.33
N LYS A 262 -2.03 30.54 -37.55
CA LYS A 262 -1.66 30.55 -36.12
C LYS A 262 -0.68 29.42 -35.82
N ALA A 263 0.03 29.53 -34.70
CA ALA A 263 0.83 28.43 -34.19
C ALA A 263 -0.09 27.24 -33.86
N LEU A 264 0.28 26.05 -34.31
CA LEU A 264 -0.49 24.83 -34.06
C LEU A 264 -0.21 24.31 -32.67
N ASN A 265 -1.28 23.98 -31.95
CA ASN A 265 -1.20 23.27 -30.69
C ASN A 265 -1.30 21.77 -30.95
N PHE A 266 -0.34 21.01 -30.43
CA PHE A 266 -0.33 19.55 -30.51
C PHE A 266 -0.51 19.02 -29.09
N ASP A 267 -1.69 18.50 -28.80
CA ASP A 267 -1.99 17.86 -27.52
C ASP A 267 -1.32 16.47 -27.44
N GLU A 268 -1.32 15.86 -26.25
CA GLU A 268 -0.71 14.54 -26.06
C GLU A 268 -1.33 13.45 -26.97
N GLY A 269 -2.62 13.58 -27.28
CA GLY A 269 -3.34 12.69 -28.19
C GLY A 269 -2.81 12.76 -29.62
N ILE A 270 -2.76 13.95 -30.21
CA ILE A 270 -2.25 14.16 -31.57
C ILE A 270 -0.75 13.79 -31.63
N LEU A 271 0.04 14.12 -30.61
CA LEU A 271 1.46 13.74 -30.57
C LEU A 271 1.67 12.22 -30.63
N SER A 272 0.91 11.48 -29.82
CA SER A 272 0.94 10.01 -29.80
C SER A 272 0.47 9.42 -31.13
N LEU A 273 -0.57 10.00 -31.72
CA LEU A 273 -1.10 9.61 -33.02
C LEU A 273 -0.07 9.78 -34.13
N LEU A 274 0.53 10.98 -34.26
CA LEU A 274 1.53 11.28 -35.28
C LEU A 274 2.78 10.39 -35.15
N LEU A 275 3.19 10.08 -33.91
CA LEU A 275 4.29 9.15 -33.66
C LEU A 275 3.93 7.72 -34.10
N SER A 276 2.72 7.26 -33.79
CA SER A 276 2.23 5.93 -34.20
C SER A 276 2.15 5.82 -35.71
N MET A 277 1.56 6.81 -36.39
CA MET A 277 1.51 6.89 -37.85
C MET A 277 2.89 6.83 -38.49
N LYS A 278 3.90 7.49 -37.90
CA LYS A 278 5.28 7.53 -38.40
C LYS A 278 5.97 6.15 -38.30
N GLN A 279 5.55 5.31 -37.38
CA GLN A 279 6.11 3.97 -37.16
C GLN A 279 5.42 2.89 -38.00
N LEU A 280 4.23 3.15 -38.54
CA LEU A 280 3.52 2.19 -39.38
C LEU A 280 4.29 1.93 -40.68
N ASN A 281 4.45 0.65 -41.01
CA ASN A 281 5.07 0.21 -42.26
C ASN A 281 4.39 -1.08 -42.73
N HIS A 282 3.73 -1.00 -43.87
CA HIS A 282 2.99 -2.12 -44.47
C HIS A 282 2.96 -1.96 -45.99
N ASP A 283 2.90 -3.07 -46.72
CA ASP A 283 2.94 -3.06 -48.18
C ASP A 283 1.71 -2.40 -48.81
N ASN A 284 0.57 -2.42 -48.13
CA ASN A 284 -0.66 -1.77 -48.57
C ASN A 284 -1.00 -0.47 -47.82
N LEU A 285 -0.04 0.11 -47.08
CA LEU A 285 -0.16 1.46 -46.53
C LEU A 285 0.86 2.39 -47.18
N ILE A 286 0.50 3.66 -47.31
CA ILE A 286 1.44 4.71 -47.72
C ILE A 286 2.19 5.17 -46.48
N PRO A 287 3.54 5.10 -46.46
CA PRO A 287 4.32 5.60 -45.35
C PRO A 287 4.08 7.10 -45.12
N PHE A 288 3.66 7.44 -43.90
CA PHE A 288 3.59 8.80 -43.42
C PHE A 288 5.01 9.33 -43.17
N LEU A 289 5.37 10.45 -43.82
CA LEU A 289 6.71 11.01 -43.67
C LEU A 289 6.77 12.01 -42.52
N GLY A 290 5.74 12.81 -42.33
CA GLY A 290 5.70 13.80 -41.27
C GLY A 290 4.93 15.06 -41.64
N ILE A 291 4.99 16.05 -40.74
CA ILE A 291 4.41 17.38 -40.92
C ILE A 291 5.53 18.41 -40.83
N CYS A 292 5.55 19.34 -41.77
CA CYS A 292 6.39 20.52 -41.73
C CYS A 292 5.53 21.73 -41.39
N CYS A 293 5.77 22.35 -40.23
CA CYS A 293 5.13 23.61 -39.83
C CYS A 293 6.17 24.72 -39.83
N ASN A 294 5.89 25.84 -40.51
CA ASN A 294 6.73 27.02 -40.46
C ASN A 294 5.89 28.27 -40.22
N ASN A 295 5.92 28.74 -38.97
CA ASN A 295 5.22 29.96 -38.54
C ASN A 295 5.75 31.21 -39.26
N GLN A 296 7.01 31.27 -39.69
CA GLN A 296 7.55 32.45 -40.36
C GLN A 296 7.06 32.58 -41.81
N LYS A 297 6.85 31.44 -42.47
CA LYS A 297 6.36 31.39 -43.86
C LYS A 297 4.86 31.19 -43.96
N ASN A 298 4.15 31.13 -42.82
CA ASN A 298 2.70 30.90 -42.76
C ASN A 298 2.28 29.65 -43.57
N GLU A 299 3.08 28.58 -43.48
CA GLU A 299 2.91 27.38 -44.28
C GLU A 299 3.01 26.12 -43.42
N MET A 300 2.03 25.24 -43.61
CA MET A 300 2.00 23.89 -43.08
C MET A 300 1.93 22.91 -44.25
N MET A 301 2.73 21.84 -44.19
CA MET A 301 2.75 20.79 -45.19
C MET A 301 2.66 19.42 -44.53
N VAL A 302 1.77 18.59 -45.03
CA VAL A 302 1.68 17.16 -44.67
C VAL A 302 2.35 16.35 -45.76
N LEU A 303 3.32 15.51 -45.40
CA LEU A 303 4.14 14.76 -46.33
C LEU A 303 3.84 13.25 -46.24
N TRP A 304 3.54 12.66 -47.38
CA TRP A 304 3.36 11.23 -47.58
C TRP A 304 4.35 10.72 -48.63
N LYS A 305 4.75 9.45 -48.57
CA LYS A 305 5.56 8.86 -49.64
C LYS A 305 4.80 8.93 -50.98
N HIS A 306 5.48 9.38 -52.03
CA HIS A 306 4.87 9.49 -53.35
C HIS A 306 4.63 8.10 -53.99
N CYS A 307 3.48 7.96 -54.64
CA CYS A 307 3.14 6.81 -55.47
C CYS A 307 3.00 7.30 -56.92
N SER A 308 3.74 6.66 -57.82
CA SER A 308 4.00 7.13 -59.19
C SER A 308 2.83 7.01 -60.16
N ARG A 309 1.84 6.17 -59.85
CA ARG A 309 0.72 5.87 -60.75
C ARG A 309 -0.55 6.66 -60.45
N GLY A 310 -0.56 7.52 -59.42
CA GLY A 310 -1.73 8.33 -59.07
C GLY A 310 -2.71 7.62 -58.14
N THR A 311 -3.94 8.13 -58.08
CA THR A 311 -4.99 7.64 -57.17
C THR A 311 -5.92 6.67 -57.86
N LEU A 312 -6.56 5.78 -57.11
CA LEU A 312 -7.55 4.85 -57.64
C LEU A 312 -8.75 5.59 -58.26
N SER A 313 -9.09 6.77 -57.74
CA SER A 313 -10.11 7.64 -58.34
C SER A 313 -9.81 7.95 -59.82
N ASP A 314 -8.55 8.16 -60.16
CA ASP A 314 -8.14 8.50 -61.52
C ASP A 314 -8.30 7.32 -62.48
N TYR A 315 -8.18 6.10 -61.98
CA TYR A 315 -8.43 4.88 -62.74
C TYR A 315 -9.93 4.60 -62.89
N ILE A 316 -10.73 4.93 -61.87
CA ILE A 316 -12.19 4.72 -61.89
C ILE A 316 -12.88 5.69 -62.87
N HIS A 317 -12.44 6.95 -62.91
CA HIS A 317 -13.07 7.99 -63.72
C HIS A 317 -12.45 8.15 -65.12
N ASN A 318 -11.46 7.33 -65.47
CA ASN A 318 -10.85 7.37 -66.79
C ASN A 318 -11.50 6.35 -67.74
N ASP A 319 -12.37 6.85 -68.61
CA ASP A 319 -13.12 6.05 -69.59
C ASP A 319 -12.21 5.32 -70.61
N THR A 320 -10.95 5.73 -70.74
CA THR A 320 -9.99 5.10 -71.67
C THR A 320 -9.32 3.86 -71.08
N MET A 321 -9.42 3.64 -69.77
CA MET A 321 -8.71 2.56 -69.09
C MET A 321 -9.68 1.49 -68.55
N VAL A 322 -9.73 0.34 -69.22
CA VAL A 322 -10.58 -0.78 -68.80
C VAL A 322 -9.89 -1.59 -67.70
N MET A 323 -10.37 -1.47 -66.46
CA MET A 323 -9.96 -2.36 -65.36
C MET A 323 -10.65 -3.73 -65.50
N ASP A 324 -9.88 -4.78 -65.77
CA ASP A 324 -10.42 -6.14 -65.81
C ASP A 324 -10.87 -6.62 -64.41
N SER A 325 -11.60 -7.72 -64.37
CA SER A 325 -12.14 -8.28 -63.11
C SER A 325 -11.04 -8.71 -62.13
N ASN A 326 -9.87 -9.12 -62.63
CA ASN A 326 -8.76 -9.59 -61.80
C ASN A 326 -8.05 -8.42 -61.12
N PHE A 327 -7.84 -7.30 -61.82
CA PHE A 327 -7.33 -6.06 -61.25
C PHE A 327 -8.24 -5.52 -60.16
N LYS A 328 -9.57 -5.52 -60.38
CA LYS A 328 -10.54 -5.10 -59.37
C LYS A 328 -10.43 -5.94 -58.09
N LYS A 329 -10.36 -7.27 -58.22
CA LYS A 329 -10.20 -8.17 -57.07
C LYS A 329 -8.87 -7.94 -56.35
N SER A 330 -7.77 -7.74 -57.08
CA SER A 330 -6.46 -7.43 -56.48
C SER A 330 -6.51 -6.13 -55.70
N PHE A 331 -7.10 -5.07 -56.26
CA PHE A 331 -7.19 -3.76 -55.59
C PHE A 331 -8.05 -3.82 -54.33
N VAL A 332 -9.18 -4.53 -54.36
CA VAL A 332 -10.01 -4.74 -53.17
C VAL A 332 -9.21 -5.47 -52.09
N ARG A 333 -8.50 -6.54 -52.46
CA ARG A 333 -7.65 -7.28 -51.51
C ARG A 333 -6.59 -6.37 -50.88
N ASP A 334 -5.86 -5.62 -51.70
CA ASP A 334 -4.82 -4.71 -51.24
C ASP A 334 -5.38 -3.65 -50.27
N ILE A 335 -6.53 -3.04 -50.59
CA ILE A 335 -7.21 -2.08 -49.70
C ILE A 335 -7.60 -2.75 -48.38
N THR A 336 -8.23 -3.93 -48.43
CA THR A 336 -8.66 -4.64 -47.22
C THR A 336 -7.48 -4.99 -46.31
N GLN A 337 -6.34 -5.43 -46.87
CA GLN A 337 -5.12 -5.71 -46.10
C GLN A 337 -4.54 -4.45 -45.46
N GLY A 338 -4.55 -3.32 -46.18
CA GLY A 338 -4.10 -2.04 -45.63
C GLY A 338 -4.97 -1.57 -44.45
N VAL A 339 -6.30 -1.69 -44.59
CA VAL A 339 -7.27 -1.30 -43.56
C VAL A 339 -7.22 -2.24 -42.35
N GLU A 340 -7.11 -3.55 -42.57
CA GLU A 340 -6.96 -4.55 -41.51
C GLU A 340 -5.71 -4.28 -40.66
N TYR A 341 -4.57 -4.04 -41.31
CA TYR A 341 -3.35 -3.67 -40.62
C TYR A 341 -3.52 -2.37 -39.83
N LEU A 342 -4.18 -1.36 -40.42
CA LEU A 342 -4.41 -0.08 -39.74
C LEU A 342 -5.28 -0.24 -38.48
N HIS A 343 -6.36 -1.04 -38.56
CA HIS A 343 -7.26 -1.30 -37.43
C HIS A 343 -6.62 -2.11 -36.31
N THR A 344 -5.65 -2.97 -36.62
CA THR A 344 -4.89 -3.73 -35.62
C THR A 344 -3.72 -2.94 -35.02
N SER A 345 -3.36 -1.81 -35.64
CA SER A 345 -2.31 -0.92 -35.16
C SER A 345 -2.78 0.04 -34.05
N PRO A 346 -1.86 0.70 -33.32
CA PRO A 346 -2.21 1.73 -32.33
C PRO A 346 -3.00 2.93 -32.89
N VAL A 347 -2.99 3.13 -34.22
CA VAL A 347 -3.79 4.18 -34.86
C VAL A 347 -5.27 3.79 -34.91
N GLY A 348 -5.60 2.51 -35.13
CA GLY A 348 -6.94 1.95 -34.96
C GLY A 348 -7.99 2.32 -36.00
N TYR A 349 -7.82 3.38 -36.79
CA TYR A 349 -8.83 3.84 -37.76
C TYR A 349 -8.23 4.60 -38.95
N HIS A 350 -9.00 4.70 -40.04
CA HIS A 350 -8.67 5.56 -41.19
C HIS A 350 -9.31 6.95 -41.11
N GLY A 351 -10.58 7.05 -40.72
CA GLY A 351 -11.33 8.31 -40.55
C GLY A 351 -11.98 8.86 -41.82
N SER A 352 -11.38 8.65 -43.00
CA SER A 352 -11.92 9.16 -44.26
C SER A 352 -11.34 8.35 -45.43
N LEU A 353 -11.78 7.09 -45.58
CA LEU A 353 -11.34 6.21 -46.66
C LEU A 353 -12.08 6.59 -47.95
N SER A 354 -11.34 6.90 -49.02
CA SER A 354 -11.91 7.24 -50.32
C SER A 354 -11.00 6.82 -51.48
N PRO A 355 -11.51 6.68 -52.71
CA PRO A 355 -10.69 6.32 -53.87
C PRO A 355 -9.54 7.30 -54.16
N VAL A 356 -9.65 8.56 -53.73
CA VAL A 356 -8.60 9.58 -53.87
C VAL A 356 -7.43 9.31 -52.90
N LYS A 357 -7.70 8.64 -51.77
CA LYS A 357 -6.71 8.31 -50.74
C LYS A 357 -6.11 6.91 -50.90
N CYS A 358 -6.58 6.14 -51.88
CA CYS A 358 -5.96 4.89 -52.31
C CYS A 358 -5.03 5.20 -53.50
N LEU A 359 -3.72 5.07 -53.33
CA LEU A 359 -2.75 5.35 -54.40
C LEU A 359 -2.14 4.07 -54.94
N ILE A 360 -1.73 4.11 -56.20
CA ILE A 360 -1.16 2.95 -56.90
C ILE A 360 0.35 3.16 -57.07
N ASP A 361 1.15 2.16 -56.68
CA ASP A 361 2.61 2.22 -56.81
C ASP A 361 3.12 1.69 -58.15
N ASN A 362 4.45 1.69 -58.35
CA ASN A 362 5.07 1.21 -59.59
C ASN A 362 4.70 -0.24 -59.95
N ASN A 363 4.44 -1.08 -58.95
CA ASN A 363 4.16 -2.51 -59.06
C ASN A 363 2.66 -2.82 -59.17
N PHE A 364 1.81 -1.80 -59.38
CA PHE A 364 0.34 -1.94 -59.40
C PHE A 364 -0.26 -2.45 -58.08
N VAL A 365 0.40 -2.19 -56.95
CA VAL A 365 -0.14 -2.47 -55.62
C VAL A 365 -0.87 -1.24 -55.11
N VAL A 366 -2.08 -1.42 -54.58
CA VAL A 366 -2.82 -0.32 -53.94
C VAL A 366 -2.31 -0.11 -52.52
N LYS A 367 -2.01 1.15 -52.21
CA LYS A 367 -1.58 1.62 -50.90
C LYS A 367 -2.57 2.65 -50.37
N VAL A 368 -3.08 2.40 -49.17
CA VAL A 368 -4.02 3.28 -48.48
C VAL A 368 -3.24 4.38 -47.75
N GLY A 369 -3.58 5.64 -47.98
CA GLY A 369 -2.94 6.81 -47.36
C GLY A 369 -3.94 7.81 -46.80
N GLY A 370 -3.45 8.92 -46.25
CA GLY A 370 -4.33 9.97 -45.71
C GLY A 370 -5.18 9.49 -44.52
N PHE A 371 -4.70 8.49 -43.78
CA PHE A 371 -5.36 7.96 -42.58
C PHE A 371 -5.10 8.86 -41.37
N ALA A 372 -6.08 8.90 -40.46
CA ALA A 372 -6.03 9.51 -39.13
C ALA A 372 -5.66 11.01 -39.03
N LEU A 373 -5.57 11.73 -40.15
CA LEU A 373 -5.32 13.18 -40.16
C LEU A 373 -6.57 14.01 -40.43
N GLU A 374 -7.70 13.39 -40.78
CA GLU A 374 -8.92 14.14 -41.12
C GLU A 374 -9.40 14.97 -39.91
N ASP A 375 -9.58 14.33 -38.75
CA ASP A 375 -10.10 15.01 -37.56
C ASP A 375 -9.15 16.13 -37.07
N PRO A 376 -7.81 15.92 -36.93
CA PRO A 376 -6.89 17.01 -36.56
C PRO A 376 -6.87 18.16 -37.57
N ILE A 377 -6.90 17.87 -38.87
CA ILE A 377 -6.92 18.90 -39.91
C ILE A 377 -8.23 19.70 -39.85
N GLN A 378 -9.36 19.02 -39.64
CA GLN A 378 -10.66 19.67 -39.48
C GLN A 378 -10.66 20.58 -38.26
N GLU A 379 -10.20 20.10 -37.10
CA GLU A 379 -10.13 20.88 -35.86
C GLU A 379 -9.25 22.14 -36.03
N TRP A 380 -8.07 22.00 -36.65
CA TRP A 380 -7.20 23.15 -36.92
C TRP A 380 -7.79 24.13 -37.93
N THR A 381 -8.59 23.64 -38.88
CA THR A 381 -9.28 24.48 -39.86
C THR A 381 -10.42 25.26 -39.21
N GLU A 382 -11.26 24.60 -38.42
CA GLU A 382 -12.37 25.20 -37.68
C GLU A 382 -11.88 26.20 -36.62
N GLY A 383 -10.76 25.90 -35.95
CA GLY A 383 -10.07 26.82 -35.04
C GLY A 383 -9.38 28.00 -35.74
N GLY A 384 -9.37 28.02 -37.07
CA GLY A 384 -8.75 29.06 -37.90
C GLY A 384 -7.23 29.11 -37.74
N SER A 385 -6.59 27.97 -37.44
CA SER A 385 -5.13 27.83 -37.35
C SER A 385 -4.50 27.49 -38.70
N ILE A 386 -5.27 26.83 -39.57
CA ILE A 386 -4.91 26.59 -40.97
C ILE A 386 -6.08 26.91 -41.90
N ALA A 387 -5.77 27.17 -43.16
CA ALA A 387 -6.73 27.23 -44.25
C ALA A 387 -6.20 26.44 -45.46
N PRO A 388 -7.08 25.82 -46.27
CA PRO A 388 -6.68 25.25 -47.55
C PRO A 388 -5.96 26.31 -48.39
N GLN A 389 -4.82 25.96 -48.97
CA GLN A 389 -4.12 26.87 -49.87
C GLN A 389 -4.86 26.88 -51.22
N GLU A 390 -5.38 28.04 -51.65
CA GLU A 390 -5.97 28.15 -52.99
C GLU A 390 -4.92 27.81 -54.06
N PRO A 391 -5.27 27.03 -55.11
CA PRO A 391 -4.38 26.82 -56.22
C PRO A 391 -4.07 28.18 -56.86
N ASN A 392 -2.77 28.51 -56.95
CA ASN A 392 -2.30 29.80 -57.43
C ASN A 392 -2.86 30.10 -58.83
N LYS A 393 -3.72 31.11 -58.95
CA LYS A 393 -4.47 31.47 -60.18
C LYS A 393 -3.58 31.98 -61.32
N ASP A 394 -2.30 32.21 -61.08
CA ASP A 394 -1.35 32.75 -62.07
C ASP A 394 -0.84 31.73 -63.10
N ALA A 395 -1.31 30.48 -63.06
CA ALA A 395 -0.87 29.41 -63.96
C ALA A 395 -1.81 29.14 -65.14
N SER A 396 -2.93 29.86 -65.24
CA SER A 396 -3.84 29.80 -66.40
C SER A 396 -3.47 30.81 -67.51
N ARG A 397 -2.35 31.52 -67.35
CA ARG A 397 -1.75 32.43 -68.34
C ARG A 397 -0.27 32.09 -68.56
N SER A 398 0.01 30.93 -69.15
CA SER A 398 1.29 30.67 -69.84
C SER A 398 1.12 29.58 -70.86
#